data_AF-A0A7X8RAE6-F1
#
_entry.id   AF-A0A7X8RAE6-F1
#
_cell.length_a   1.000
_cell.length_b   1.000
_cell.length_c   1.000
_cell.angle_alpha   90.00
_cell.angle_beta   90.00
_cell.angle_gamma   90.00
#
_symmetry.space_group_name_H-M   'P 1'
#
loop_
_entity.id
_entity.type
_entity.pdbx_description
1 polymer ?
#
loop_
_entity_poly.entity_id
_entity_poly.type
_entity_poly.pdbx_seq_one_letter_code
_entity_poly.pdbx_strand_id
1 'polypeptide(L)'
;MKKAYIAGRYTADTPEEVEENVKRAEAVAWLYYLKGYAVFCPHAQTHRIHLRYNGDGIFEYDDWLQTDIAWLKECDVIVFVAGWEQSKGARMEHVMAKALGKEIHYITEEEIRAVMKDANR
;
A
#
# COMPACT_ATOMS: atom_id res chain seq x y z
N MET A 1 -11.25 -12.01 -11.87
CA MET A 1 -11.15 -10.64 -11.31
C MET A 1 -9.68 -10.27 -11.29
N LYS A 2 -9.29 -9.06 -11.72
CA LYS A 2 -7.89 -8.63 -11.62
C LYS A 2 -7.50 -8.40 -10.16
N LYS A 3 -6.27 -8.75 -9.80
CA LYS A 3 -5.68 -8.54 -8.47
C LYS A 3 -4.90 -7.23 -8.42
N ALA A 4 -5.20 -6.40 -7.43
CA ALA A 4 -4.54 -5.11 -7.24
C ALA A 4 -3.69 -5.10 -5.96
N TYR A 5 -2.42 -4.71 -6.09
CA TYR A 5 -1.52 -4.46 -4.97
C TYR A 5 -1.46 -2.95 -4.68
N ILE A 6 -1.68 -2.52 -3.44
CA ILE A 6 -1.58 -1.11 -3.05
C ILE A 6 -0.17 -0.80 -2.53
N ALA A 7 0.57 0.02 -3.25
CA ALA A 7 1.95 0.41 -2.96
C ALA A 7 2.02 1.85 -2.45
N GLY A 8 2.70 2.08 -1.33
CA GLY A 8 2.75 3.42 -0.72
C GLY A 8 3.73 3.51 0.43
N ARG A 9 3.87 4.72 1.00
CA ARG A 9 4.65 4.91 2.23
C ARG A 9 3.93 4.24 3.39
N TYR A 10 4.66 3.52 4.25
CA TYR A 10 4.15 3.00 5.53
C TYR A 10 4.80 3.75 6.69
N THR A 11 6.14 3.73 6.74
CA THR A 11 6.94 4.35 7.81
C THR A 11 6.91 5.88 7.78
N ALA A 12 6.83 6.48 8.97
CA ALA A 12 6.93 7.92 9.22
C ALA A 12 7.63 8.18 10.57
N ASP A 13 7.80 9.45 10.95
CA ASP A 13 8.56 9.82 12.16
C ASP A 13 7.70 9.66 13.42
N THR A 14 6.38 9.72 13.28
CA THR A 14 5.43 9.52 14.40
C THR A 14 4.40 8.42 14.11
N PRO A 15 3.85 7.76 15.16
CA PRO A 15 2.76 6.81 15.01
C PRO A 15 1.51 7.40 14.33
N GLU A 16 1.20 8.67 14.58
CA GLU A 16 0.07 9.37 13.97
C GLU A 16 0.25 9.53 12.46
N GLU A 17 1.48 9.82 12.01
CA GLU A 17 1.80 9.89 10.58
C GLU A 17 1.80 8.50 9.92
N VAL A 18 2.20 7.45 10.65
CA VAL A 18 2.05 6.05 10.17
C VAL A 18 0.57 5.72 9.99
N GLU A 19 -0.27 6.06 10.96
CA GLU A 19 -1.72 5.85 10.87
C GLU A 19 -2.33 6.62 9.69
N GLU A 20 -1.89 7.85 9.44
CA GLU A 20 -2.33 8.62 8.27
C GLU A 20 -1.92 7.93 6.95
N ASN A 21 -0.69 7.41 6.86
CA ASN A 21 -0.25 6.63 5.70
C ASN A 21 -1.14 5.39 5.49
N VAL A 22 -1.49 4.68 6.57
CA VAL A 22 -2.37 3.50 6.52
C VAL A 22 -3.75 3.88 6.02
N LYS A 23 -4.38 4.94 6.56
CA LYS A 23 -5.70 5.42 6.13
C LYS A 23 -5.72 5.82 4.66
N ARG A 24 -4.66 6.49 4.19
CA ARG A 24 -4.53 6.85 2.77
C ARG A 24 -4.46 5.62 1.87
N ALA A 25 -3.68 4.61 2.26
CA ALA A 25 -3.61 3.35 1.52
C ALA A 25 -4.95 2.57 1.57
N GLU A 26 -5.66 2.58 2.70
CA GLU A 26 -7.00 2.01 2.84
C GLU A 26 -8.04 2.69 1.94
N ALA A 27 -7.99 4.02 1.83
CA ALA A 27 -8.86 4.77 0.92
C ALA A 27 -8.63 4.35 -0.54
N VAL A 28 -7.36 4.16 -0.94
CA VAL A 28 -7.03 3.63 -2.26
C VAL A 28 -7.49 2.18 -2.41
N ALA A 29 -7.33 1.34 -1.39
CA ALA A 29 -7.81 -0.03 -1.42
C ALA A 29 -9.33 -0.08 -1.63
N TRP A 30 -10.08 0.76 -0.91
CA TRP A 30 -11.53 0.92 -1.06
C TRP A 30 -11.93 1.35 -2.48
N LEU A 31 -11.22 2.33 -3.05
CA LEU A 31 -11.44 2.74 -4.45
C LEU A 31 -11.30 1.57 -5.42
N TYR A 32 -10.36 0.66 -5.20
CA TYR A 32 -10.13 -0.50 -6.07
C TYR A 32 -11.12 -1.64 -5.84
N TYR A 33 -11.59 -1.83 -4.60
CA TYR A 33 -12.73 -2.71 -4.36
C TYR A 33 -13.96 -2.24 -5.15
N LEU A 34 -14.28 -0.93 -5.13
CA LEU A 34 -15.39 -0.36 -5.90
C LEU A 34 -15.20 -0.49 -7.42
N LYS A 35 -13.96 -0.47 -7.90
CA LYS A 35 -13.61 -0.73 -9.32
C LYS A 35 -13.66 -2.24 -9.69
N GLY A 36 -13.98 -3.12 -8.74
CA GLY A 36 -14.16 -4.55 -8.97
C GLY A 36 -12.86 -5.37 -8.99
N TYR A 37 -11.83 -4.93 -8.27
CA TYR A 37 -10.57 -5.66 -8.11
C TYR A 37 -10.57 -6.53 -6.85
N ALA A 38 -9.78 -7.61 -6.88
CA ALA A 38 -9.39 -8.33 -5.67
C ALA A 38 -8.17 -7.61 -5.09
N VAL A 39 -8.29 -6.98 -3.93
CA VAL A 39 -7.27 -6.05 -3.43
C VAL A 39 -6.40 -6.70 -2.36
N PHE A 40 -5.09 -6.51 -2.49
CA PHE A 40 -4.10 -6.69 -1.44
C PHE A 40 -3.55 -5.32 -1.05
N CYS A 41 -3.81 -4.90 0.20
CA CYS A 41 -3.28 -3.67 0.77
C CYS A 41 -2.35 -4.05 1.93
N PRO A 42 -1.02 -4.02 1.75
CA PRO A 42 -0.05 -4.37 2.79
C PRO A 42 -0.32 -3.59 4.07
N HIS A 43 -0.53 -2.27 3.95
CA HIS A 43 -0.82 -1.36 5.07
C HIS A 43 -1.98 -1.87 5.92
N ALA A 44 -3.14 -2.12 5.31
CA ALA A 44 -4.32 -2.60 6.03
C ALA A 44 -4.14 -4.02 6.58
N GLN A 45 -3.46 -4.89 5.83
CA GLN A 45 -3.29 -6.29 6.20
C GLN A 45 -2.33 -6.46 7.38
N THR A 46 -1.20 -5.74 7.37
CA THR A 46 -0.09 -5.99 8.28
C THR A 46 -0.01 -5.00 9.42
N HIS A 47 -0.56 -3.78 9.31
CA HIS A 47 -0.39 -2.74 10.32
C HIS A 47 -0.76 -3.19 11.74
N ARG A 48 -1.96 -3.76 11.93
CA ARG A 48 -2.40 -4.24 13.25
C ARG A 48 -1.63 -5.47 13.73
N ILE A 49 -1.17 -6.31 12.81
CA ILE A 49 -0.34 -7.49 13.13
C ILE A 49 1.02 -7.02 13.63
N HIS A 50 1.66 -6.12 12.88
CA HIS A 50 2.93 -5.50 13.21
C HIS A 50 2.88 -4.83 14.59
N LEU A 51 1.90 -3.94 14.83
CA LEU A 51 1.77 -3.26 16.11
C LEU A 51 1.53 -4.20 17.29
N ARG A 52 0.81 -5.31 17.09
CA ARG A 52 0.45 -6.23 18.18
C ARG A 52 1.53 -7.27 18.48
N TYR A 53 2.26 -7.72 17.46
CA TYR A 53 3.09 -8.91 17.57
C TYR A 53 4.56 -8.71 17.19
N ASN A 54 4.94 -7.55 16.64
CA ASN A 54 6.31 -7.24 16.24
C ASN A 54 6.90 -6.06 17.02
N GLY A 55 6.49 -5.88 18.28
CA GLY A 55 6.92 -4.76 19.13
C GLY A 55 8.39 -4.85 19.57
N ASP A 56 8.97 -6.04 19.54
CA ASP A 56 10.40 -6.32 19.74
C ASP A 56 11.22 -6.25 18.44
N GLY A 57 10.56 -6.05 17.29
CA GLY A 57 11.19 -5.84 15.99
C GLY A 57 11.83 -7.10 15.39
N ILE A 58 11.42 -8.30 15.80
CA ILE A 58 11.98 -9.57 15.30
C ILE A 58 11.79 -9.79 13.80
N PHE A 59 10.72 -9.24 13.22
CA PHE A 59 10.43 -9.27 11.80
C PHE A 59 10.87 -7.93 11.21
N GLU A 60 12.03 -7.95 10.56
CA GLU A 60 12.77 -6.77 10.17
C GLU A 60 12.22 -6.16 8.88
N TYR A 61 12.74 -4.98 8.51
CA TYR A 61 12.34 -4.28 7.29
C TYR A 61 12.45 -5.15 6.03
N ASP A 62 13.53 -5.92 5.90
CA ASP A 62 13.75 -6.76 4.74
C ASP A 62 12.80 -7.97 4.69
N ASP A 63 12.35 -8.48 5.84
CA ASP A 63 11.35 -9.56 5.91
C ASP A 63 9.97 -9.08 5.42
N TRP A 64 9.58 -7.86 5.82
CA TRP A 64 8.37 -7.20 5.31
C TRP A 64 8.46 -7.00 3.80
N LEU A 65 9.59 -6.46 3.32
CA LEU A 65 9.81 -6.20 1.90
C LEU A 65 9.76 -7.48 1.06
N GLN A 66 10.31 -8.60 1.55
CA GLN A 66 10.23 -9.89 0.86
C GLN A 66 8.80 -10.40 0.74
N THR A 67 8.02 -10.26 1.82
CA THR A 67 6.59 -10.63 1.85
C THR A 67 5.78 -9.79 0.86
N ASP A 68 6.02 -8.49 0.85
CA ASP A 68 5.39 -7.52 -0.05
C ASP A 68 5.71 -7.83 -1.52
N ILE A 69 6.98 -8.13 -1.82
CA ILE A 69 7.41 -8.54 -3.17
C ILE A 69 6.72 -9.84 -3.62
N ALA A 70 6.52 -10.80 -2.72
CA ALA A 70 5.82 -12.04 -3.05
C ALA A 70 4.38 -11.76 -3.49
N TRP A 71 3.65 -10.91 -2.75
CA TRP A 71 2.30 -10.50 -3.12
C TRP A 71 2.24 -9.64 -4.38
N LEU A 72 3.19 -8.72 -4.55
CA LEU A 72 3.31 -7.89 -5.74
C LEU A 72 3.43 -8.74 -7.00
N LYS A 73 4.23 -9.81 -6.97
CA LYS A 73 4.42 -10.74 -8.10
C LYS A 73 3.12 -11.44 -8.51
N GLU A 74 2.25 -11.74 -7.54
CA GLU A 74 0.98 -12.42 -7.76
C GLU A 74 -0.14 -11.49 -8.26
N CYS A 75 0.03 -10.17 -8.13
CA CYS A 75 -0.96 -9.19 -8.56
C CYS A 75 -0.83 -8.83 -10.04
N ASP A 76 -1.94 -8.41 -10.65
CA ASP A 76 -2.00 -8.00 -12.06
C ASP A 76 -1.67 -6.52 -12.22
N VAL A 77 -2.14 -5.70 -11.28
CA VAL A 77 -1.96 -4.24 -11.26
C VAL A 77 -1.34 -3.78 -9.95
N ILE A 78 -0.38 -2.87 -10.04
CA ILE A 78 0.26 -2.22 -8.90
C ILE A 78 -0.21 -0.77 -8.84
N VAL A 79 -0.77 -0.38 -7.72
CA VAL A 79 -1.44 0.91 -7.52
C VAL A 79 -0.63 1.73 -6.54
N PHE A 80 -0.02 2.80 -7.03
CA PHE A 80 0.80 3.67 -6.21
C PHE A 80 -0.03 4.80 -5.59
N VAL A 81 -0.01 4.86 -4.26
CA VAL A 81 -0.61 5.94 -3.47
C VAL A 81 0.17 7.23 -3.71
N ALA A 82 -0.51 8.38 -3.77
CA ALA A 82 0.13 9.67 -3.94
C ALA A 82 1.27 9.90 -2.92
N GLY A 83 2.42 10.35 -3.41
CA GLY A 83 3.65 10.53 -2.63
C GLY A 83 4.50 9.27 -2.46
N TRP A 84 4.18 8.16 -3.15
CA TRP A 84 4.96 6.91 -3.11
C TRP A 84 6.45 7.10 -3.42
N GLU A 85 6.82 8.11 -4.21
CA GLU A 85 8.21 8.42 -4.57
C GLU A 85 9.08 8.72 -3.35
N GLN A 86 8.47 9.14 -2.24
CA GLN A 86 9.17 9.42 -0.99
C GLN A 86 9.41 8.15 -0.16
N SER A 87 8.78 7.03 -0.50
CA SER A 87 8.95 5.74 0.16
C SER A 87 10.10 4.96 -0.47
N LYS A 88 11.07 4.51 0.34
CA LYS A 88 12.12 3.59 -0.13
C LYS A 88 11.51 2.27 -0.63
N GLY A 89 10.56 1.71 0.12
CA GLY A 89 9.86 0.47 -0.23
C GLY A 89 9.08 0.61 -1.53
N ALA A 90 8.22 1.62 -1.64
CA ALA A 90 7.39 1.79 -2.84
C ALA A 90 8.21 2.10 -4.10
N ARG A 91 9.35 2.80 -3.97
CA ARG A 91 10.28 2.94 -5.10
C ARG A 91 10.86 1.62 -5.58
N MET A 92 11.19 0.71 -4.67
CA MET A 92 11.67 -0.62 -5.03
C MET A 92 10.56 -1.43 -5.70
N GLU A 93 9.35 -1.41 -5.13
CA GLU A 93 8.17 -2.04 -5.71
C GLU A 93 7.87 -1.53 -7.11
N HIS A 94 8.07 -0.24 -7.38
CA HIS A 94 7.89 0.37 -8.70
C HIS A 94 8.90 -0.15 -9.73
N VAL A 95 10.18 -0.21 -9.36
CA VAL A 95 11.22 -0.79 -10.22
C VAL A 95 10.88 -2.25 -10.54
N MET A 96 10.46 -3.02 -9.53
CA MET A 96 10.04 -4.41 -9.68
C MET A 96 8.81 -4.55 -10.59
N ALA A 97 7.77 -3.73 -10.38
CA ALA A 97 6.56 -3.73 -11.18
C ALA A 97 6.87 -3.46 -12.66
N LYS A 98 7.75 -2.49 -12.95
CA LYS A 98 8.22 -2.20 -14.30
C LYS A 98 9.00 -3.36 -14.90
N ALA A 99 9.95 -3.93 -14.15
CA ALA A 99 10.77 -5.04 -14.62
C ALA A 99 9.93 -6.29 -14.94
N LEU A 100 8.84 -6.50 -14.19
CA LEU A 100 7.91 -7.61 -14.38
C LEU A 100 6.80 -7.32 -15.41
N GLY A 101 6.78 -6.13 -16.02
CA GLY A 101 5.75 -5.74 -17.00
C GLY A 101 4.33 -5.67 -16.42
N LYS A 102 4.20 -5.34 -15.12
CA LYS A 102 2.90 -5.18 -14.46
C LYS A 102 2.18 -3.93 -14.96
N GLU A 103 0.85 -3.97 -14.93
CA GLU A 103 0.04 -2.76 -15.10
C GLU A 103 0.28 -1.84 -13.89
N ILE A 104 0.50 -0.55 -14.13
CA ILE A 104 0.81 0.42 -13.07
C ILE A 104 -0.18 1.56 -13.11
N HIS A 105 -0.82 1.83 -11.97
CA HIS A 105 -1.68 2.99 -11.78
C HIS A 105 -1.07 3.92 -10.73
N TYR A 106 -1.21 5.22 -10.93
CA TYR A 106 -0.83 6.24 -9.96
C TYR A 106 -2.08 6.97 -9.52
N ILE A 107 -2.30 7.03 -8.21
CA ILE A 107 -3.45 7.70 -7.62
C ILE A 107 -3.05 9.10 -7.19
N THR A 108 -3.90 10.08 -7.47
CA THR A 108 -3.64 11.47 -7.10
C THR A 108 -4.12 11.80 -5.68
N GLU A 109 -3.63 12.90 -5.13
CA GLU A 109 -4.10 13.41 -3.84
C GLU A 109 -5.59 13.74 -3.87
N GLU A 110 -6.09 14.27 -4.99
CA GLU A 110 -7.50 14.62 -5.16
C GLU A 110 -8.40 13.38 -5.10
N GLU A 111 -7.99 12.29 -5.75
CA GLU A 111 -8.72 11.01 -5.70
C GLU A 111 -8.79 10.45 -4.27
N ILE A 112 -7.68 10.47 -3.52
CA ILE A 112 -7.64 10.02 -2.12
C ILE A 112 -8.56 10.87 -1.26
N ARG A 113 -8.46 12.20 -1.38
CA ARG A 113 -9.29 13.14 -0.59
C ARG A 113 -10.77 12.99 -0.88
N ALA A 114 -11.15 12.74 -2.14
CA ALA A 114 -12.53 12.49 -2.51
C ALA A 114 -13.08 11.26 -1.78
N VAL A 115 -12.34 10.14 -1.81
CA VAL A 115 -12.74 8.91 -1.12
C VAL A 115 -12.85 9.10 0.39
N MET A 116 -11.86 9.74 1.02
CA MET A 116 -11.86 9.98 2.47
C MET A 116 -13.00 10.91 2.92
N LYS A 117 -13.42 11.85 2.06
CA LYS A 117 -14.56 12.72 2.37
C LYS A 117 -15.88 11.96 2.36
N ASP A 118 -16.05 11.03 1.43
CA ASP A 118 -17.27 10.21 1.33
C ASP A 118 -17.38 9.17 2.45
N ALA A 119 -16.26 8.68 2.99
CA ALA A 119 -16.26 7.77 4.14
C ALA A 119 -16.76 8.41 5.46
N ASN A 120 -16.79 9.75 5.54
CA ASN A 120 -17.26 10.51 6.70
C ASN A 120 -18.73 10.97 6.56
N ARG A 121 -19.45 10.48 5.55
CA ARG A 121 -20.90 10.72 5.36
C ARG A 121 -21.70 9.52 5.83
#